data_AF-A0A3A0EZS9-F1
#
_entry.id   AF-A0A3A0EZS9-F1
#
_cell.length_a   1.000
_cell.length_b   1.000
_cell.length_c   1.000
_cell.angle_alpha   90.00
_cell.angle_beta   90.00
_cell.angle_gamma   90.00
#
_symmetry.space_group_name_H-M   'P 1'
#
loop_
_entity.id
_entity.type
_entity.pdbx_description
1 polymer ?
#
loop_
_entity_poly.entity_id
_entity_poly.type
_entity_poly.pdbx_seq_one_letter_code
_entity_poly.pdbx_strand_id
1 'polypeptide(L)'
;MKPNILVVGTADTKADELLFMKRCIEEGDGVASIMDVGVLGQPRFAPEHPNTEVAAAAGTTVQAIAALGDENDAMTKMAEGAVALALRLYGEGR
;
A
#
# COMPACT_ATOMS: atom_id res chain seq x y z
N MET A 1 4.69 0.21 -24.49
CA MET A 1 4.37 0.83 -23.18
C MET A 1 4.53 -0.26 -22.15
N LYS A 2 5.30 -0.04 -21.08
CA LYS A 2 5.44 -1.05 -20.03
C LYS A 2 4.18 -1.05 -19.16
N PRO A 3 3.65 -2.21 -18.73
CA PRO A 3 2.53 -2.24 -17.80
C PRO A 3 2.96 -1.65 -16.45
N ASN A 4 2.18 -0.72 -15.92
CA ASN A 4 2.33 -0.26 -14.53
C ASN A 4 1.47 -1.14 -13.63
N ILE A 5 2.07 -1.71 -12.59
CA ILE A 5 1.43 -2.64 -11.68
C ILE A 5 1.63 -2.13 -10.24
N LEU A 6 0.52 -1.91 -9.56
CA LEU A 6 0.48 -1.55 -8.16
C LEU A 6 0.33 -2.81 -7.30
N VAL A 7 1.31 -3.08 -6.46
CA VAL A 7 1.31 -4.20 -5.50
C VAL A 7 0.85 -3.67 -4.14
N VAL A 8 -0.28 -4.18 -3.65
CA VAL A 8 -0.86 -3.75 -2.36
C VAL A 8 -0.63 -4.82 -1.29
N GLY A 9 -0.11 -4.44 -0.13
CA GLY A 9 -0.01 -5.35 1.00
C GLY A 9 0.55 -4.72 2.28
N THR A 10 0.63 -5.52 3.34
CA THR A 10 1.07 -5.09 4.69
C THR A 10 2.60 -5.18 4.79
N ALA A 11 3.30 -4.08 4.60
CA ALA A 11 4.76 -4.09 4.45
C ALA A 11 5.53 -4.28 5.77
N ASP A 12 4.87 -4.10 6.91
CA ASP A 12 5.38 -4.40 8.24
C ASP A 12 5.57 -5.91 8.49
N THR A 13 4.72 -6.75 7.90
CA THR A 13 4.76 -8.22 8.08
C THR A 13 5.17 -9.00 6.84
N LYS A 14 5.05 -8.42 5.64
CA LYS A 14 5.27 -9.10 4.34
C LYS A 14 6.30 -8.42 3.45
N ALA A 15 7.32 -7.81 4.06
CA ALA A 15 8.33 -7.05 3.31
C ALA A 15 9.04 -7.91 2.25
N ASP A 16 9.44 -9.12 2.61
CA ASP A 16 10.21 -10.00 1.72
C ASP A 16 9.34 -10.48 0.53
N GLU A 17 8.07 -10.78 0.78
CA GLU A 17 7.08 -11.18 -0.23
C GLU A 17 6.73 -10.03 -1.19
N LEU A 18 6.52 -8.82 -0.67
CA LEU A 18 6.26 -7.64 -1.49
C LEU A 18 7.44 -7.31 -2.41
N LEU A 19 8.66 -7.36 -1.87
CA LEU A 19 9.88 -7.14 -2.64
C LEU A 19 10.12 -8.26 -3.65
N PHE A 20 9.78 -9.51 -3.32
CA PHE A 20 9.80 -10.61 -4.27
C PHE A 20 8.86 -10.38 -5.45
N MET A 21 7.59 -10.02 -5.19
CA MET A 21 6.63 -9.73 -6.25
C MET A 21 7.08 -8.56 -7.13
N LYS A 22 7.61 -7.48 -6.53
CA LYS A 22 8.17 -6.34 -7.24
C LYS A 22 9.28 -6.77 -8.20
N ARG A 23 10.25 -7.56 -7.73
CA ARG A 23 11.33 -8.10 -8.59
C ARG A 23 10.79 -8.91 -9.75
N CYS A 24 9.84 -9.82 -9.51
CA CYS A 24 9.26 -10.63 -10.59
C CYS A 24 8.57 -9.79 -11.67
N ILE A 25 7.89 -8.71 -11.29
CA ILE A 25 7.26 -7.78 -12.24
C ILE A 25 8.32 -7.04 -13.06
N GLU A 26 9.36 -6.54 -12.40
CA GLU A 26 10.46 -5.79 -13.05
C GLU A 26 11.29 -6.68 -13.99
N GLU A 27 11.55 -7.93 -13.61
CA GLU A 27 12.18 -8.95 -14.47
C GLU A 27 11.33 -9.29 -15.71
N GLY A 28 10.01 -9.14 -15.60
CA GLY A 28 9.04 -9.27 -16.69
C GLY A 28 8.88 -8.03 -17.58
N ASP A 29 9.79 -7.06 -17.49
CA ASP A 29 9.73 -5.76 -18.18
C ASP A 29 8.50 -4.88 -17.81
N GLY A 30 7.89 -5.14 -16.65
CA GLY A 30 6.87 -4.30 -16.03
C GLY A 30 7.46 -3.18 -15.16
N VAL A 31 6.61 -2.24 -14.75
CA VAL A 31 6.94 -1.22 -13.75
C VAL A 31 6.10 -1.51 -12.51
N ALA A 32 6.75 -1.66 -11.35
CA ALA A 32 6.09 -1.99 -10.11
C ALA A 32 6.22 -0.86 -9.08
N SER A 33 5.12 -0.58 -8.38
CA SER A 33 5.09 0.26 -7.18
C SER A 33 4.38 -0.49 -6.05
N ILE A 34 4.78 -0.23 -4.81
CA ILE A 34 4.22 -0.89 -3.63
C ILE A 34 3.40 0.12 -2.83
N MET A 35 2.18 -0.28 -2.48
CA MET A 35 1.32 0.39 -1.52
C MET A 35 1.24 -0.39 -0.22
N ASP A 36 1.68 0.26 0.85
CA ASP A 36 1.63 -0.29 2.19
C ASP A 36 0.28 0.00 2.86
N VAL A 37 -0.42 -1.07 3.23
CA VAL A 37 -1.67 -1.01 3.99
C VAL A 37 -1.51 -1.52 5.43
N GLY A 38 -0.28 -1.70 5.92
CA GLY A 38 0.01 -2.09 7.29
C GLY A 38 -0.26 -0.97 8.30
N VAL A 39 -0.67 -1.35 9.52
CA VAL A 39 -1.08 -0.39 10.57
C VAL A 39 -0.34 -0.55 11.90
N LEU A 40 0.41 -1.64 12.09
CA LEU A 40 0.98 -1.99 13.40
C LEU A 40 2.49 -1.74 13.45
N GLY A 41 3.22 -2.07 12.39
CA GLY A 41 4.67 -1.97 12.36
C GLY A 41 5.22 -0.96 11.36
N GLN A 42 6.55 -0.92 11.30
CA GLN A 42 7.31 -0.16 10.32
C GLN A 42 7.89 -1.12 9.27
N PRO A 43 7.76 -0.83 7.97
CA PRO A 43 8.38 -1.65 6.93
C PRO A 43 9.90 -1.55 6.96
N ARG A 44 10.58 -2.59 6.46
CA ARG A 44 12.05 -2.63 6.33
C ARG A 44 12.59 -1.92 5.08
N PHE A 45 11.70 -1.32 4.30
CA PHE A 45 11.99 -0.56 3.10
C PHE A 45 11.03 0.62 3.02
N ALA A 46 11.26 1.56 2.10
CA ALA A 46 10.34 2.67 1.84
C ALA A 46 9.40 2.30 0.68
N PRO A 47 8.11 2.01 0.93
CA PRO A 47 7.13 1.81 -0.14
C PRO A 47 6.98 3.10 -0.96
N GLU A 48 6.71 2.97 -2.26
CA GLU A 48 6.37 4.12 -3.10
C GLU A 48 5.11 4.85 -2.62
N HIS A 49 4.18 4.09 -2.01
CA HIS A 49 2.96 4.58 -1.40
C HIS A 49 2.89 4.11 0.05
N PRO A 50 3.40 4.89 1.02
CA PRO A 50 3.44 4.49 2.43
C PRO A 50 2.04 4.48 3.06
N ASN A 51 1.88 3.74 4.16
CA ASN A 51 0.61 3.64 4.89
C ASN A 51 0.05 4.99 5.38
N THR A 52 0.92 6.00 5.58
CA THR A 52 0.52 7.36 5.91
C THR A 52 -0.21 8.06 4.75
N GLU A 53 0.21 7.81 3.51
CA GLU A 53 -0.49 8.30 2.32
C GLU A 53 -1.85 7.60 2.18
N VAL A 54 -1.89 6.29 2.42
CA VAL A 54 -3.13 5.50 2.39
C VAL A 54 -4.13 5.99 3.45
N ALA A 55 -3.69 6.18 4.69
CA ALA A 55 -4.54 6.69 5.76
C ALA A 55 -5.05 8.10 5.47
N ALA A 56 -4.19 8.97 4.89
CA ALA A 56 -4.60 10.30 4.46
C ALA A 56 -5.66 10.26 3.34
N ALA A 57 -5.55 9.32 2.40
CA ALA A 57 -6.56 9.08 1.37
C ALA A 57 -7.91 8.61 1.96
N ALA A 58 -7.89 7.94 3.12
CA ALA A 58 -9.08 7.62 3.90
C ALA A 58 -9.57 8.78 4.80
N GLY A 59 -8.96 9.96 4.72
CA GLY A 59 -9.32 11.13 5.52
C GLY A 59 -8.93 11.04 7.00
N THR A 60 -7.90 10.24 7.33
CA THR A 60 -7.48 9.98 8.72
C THR A 60 -5.95 9.82 8.83
N THR A 61 -5.46 9.30 9.96
CA THR A 61 -4.05 9.00 10.19
C THR A 61 -3.86 7.53 10.58
N VAL A 62 -2.66 6.99 10.36
CA VAL A 62 -2.31 5.62 10.78
C VAL A 62 -2.51 5.45 12.29
N GLN A 63 -2.18 6.46 13.08
CA GLN A 63 -2.36 6.46 14.53
C GLN A 63 -3.84 6.38 14.93
N ALA A 64 -4.72 7.12 14.24
CA ALA A 64 -6.16 7.06 14.49
C ALA A 64 -6.76 5.71 14.10
N ILE A 65 -6.29 5.11 12.99
CA ILE A 65 -6.68 3.77 12.56
C ILE A 65 -6.21 2.70 13.55
N ALA A 66 -4.94 2.75 13.98
CA ALA A 66 -4.39 1.83 14.97
C ALA A 66 -5.10 1.93 16.33
N ALA A 67 -5.65 3.09 16.67
CA ALA A 67 -6.41 3.33 17.90
C ALA A 67 -7.84 2.76 17.89
N LEU A 68 -8.34 2.27 16.75
CA LEU A 68 -9.69 1.66 16.66
C LEU A 68 -9.80 0.39 17.52
N GLY A 69 -8.69 -0.31 17.78
CA GLY A 69 -8.64 -1.48 18.65
C GLY A 69 -9.29 -2.75 18.08
N ASP A 70 -10.04 -2.64 16.97
CA ASP A 70 -10.59 -3.74 16.18
C ASP A 70 -9.84 -3.84 14.84
N GLU A 71 -9.29 -5.02 14.56
CA GLU A 71 -8.54 -5.31 13.34
C GLU A 71 -9.39 -5.11 12.08
N ASN A 72 -10.67 -5.48 12.11
CA ASN A 72 -11.56 -5.35 10.96
C ASN A 72 -11.83 -3.88 10.64
N ASP A 73 -12.06 -3.05 11.66
CA ASP A 73 -12.30 -1.62 11.47
C ASP A 73 -11.03 -0.94 10.92
N ALA A 74 -9.87 -1.31 11.46
CA ALA A 74 -8.59 -0.80 10.99
C ALA A 74 -8.35 -1.17 9.52
N MET A 75 -8.52 -2.44 9.16
CA MET A 75 -8.35 -2.92 7.79
C MET A 75 -9.39 -2.34 6.83
N THR A 76 -10.62 -2.13 7.27
CA THR A 76 -11.67 -1.46 6.47
C THR A 76 -11.26 -0.03 6.13
N LYS A 77 -10.73 0.73 7.09
CA LYS A 77 -10.23 2.09 6.83
C LYS A 77 -9.02 2.13 5.91
N MET A 78 -8.09 1.20 6.06
CA MET A 78 -6.97 1.10 5.13
C MET A 78 -7.43 0.70 3.71
N ALA A 79 -8.44 -0.16 3.60
CA ALA A 79 -9.02 -0.53 2.31
C ALA A 79 -9.72 0.65 1.62
N GLU A 80 -10.48 1.48 2.36
CA GLU A 80 -11.07 2.72 1.85
C GLU A 80 -9.97 3.65 1.27
N GLY A 81 -8.89 3.85 2.01
CA GLY A 81 -7.75 4.66 1.58
C GLY A 81 -7.04 4.08 0.37
N ALA A 82 -6.84 2.76 0.34
CA ALA A 82 -6.17 2.07 -0.76
C ALA A 82 -6.98 2.17 -2.05
N VAL A 83 -8.31 2.05 -1.98
CA VAL A 83 -9.21 2.25 -3.13
C VAL A 83 -9.11 3.68 -3.66
N ALA A 84 -9.20 4.69 -2.78
CA ALA A 84 -9.11 6.09 -3.18
C ALA A 84 -7.76 6.41 -3.85
N LEU A 85 -6.67 5.91 -3.28
CA LEU A 85 -5.32 6.10 -3.80
C LEU A 85 -5.10 5.36 -5.13
N ALA A 86 -5.54 4.11 -5.24
CA ALA A 86 -5.42 3.32 -6.47
C ALA A 86 -6.21 3.96 -7.63
N LEU A 87 -7.43 4.46 -7.39
CA LEU A 87 -8.22 5.17 -8.41
C LEU A 87 -7.52 6.44 -8.88
N ARG A 88 -6.91 7.19 -7.96
CA ARG A 88 -6.13 8.38 -8.31
C ARG A 88 -4.92 8.03 -9.18
N LEU A 89 -4.13 7.04 -8.78
CA LEU A 89 -2.95 6.59 -9.53
C LEU A 89 -3.32 6.09 -10.93
N TYR A 90 -4.40 5.31 -11.02
CA TYR A 90 -4.91 4.85 -12.31
C TYR A 90 -5.29 6.02 -13.23
N GLY A 91 -5.94 7.06 -12.70
CA GLY A 91 -6.27 8.28 -13.44
C GLY A 91 -5.03 9.08 -13.88
N GLU A 92 -3.91 8.94 -13.18
CA GLU A 92 -2.61 9.53 -13.51
C GLU A 92 -1.80 8.66 -14.50
N GLY A 93 -2.32 7.50 -14.90
CA GLY A 93 -1.60 6.53 -15.76
C GLY A 93 -0.48 5.78 -15.05
N ARG A 94 -0.57 5.66 -13.71
CA ARG A 94 0.41 5.02 -12.82
C ARG A 94 -0.10 3.72 -12.23
#